data_AF-A0A0N8NYP0-F1
#
_entry.id   AF-A0A0N8NYP0-F1
#
_cell.length_a   1.000
_cell.length_b   1.000
_cell.length_c   1.000
_cell.angle_alpha   90.00
_cell.angle_beta   90.00
_cell.angle_gamma   90.00
#
_symmetry.space_group_name_H-M   'P 1'
#
loop_
_entity.id
_entity.type
_entity.pdbx_description
1 polymer ?
#
loop_
_entity_poly.entity_id
_entity_poly.type
_entity_poly.pdbx_seq_one_letter_code
_entity_poly.pdbx_strand_id
1 'polypeptide(L)'
;MITTVQKEFYFWILGKLSSLAMYPKKIKDCQRGNEYQNLVKRKCLQKEVKKQKEVRIMEKNQMIAVCGLNCSECDIFRASDNPEIAQRIVNWFREERHIDVKIEDIHCLGCRGDRTKHWSPDCWILRCCVDEKGLEFCYQCEDFPCEKLSEWAKESKKYEEALNRLKEMGKRE
;
A
#
# COMPACT_ATOMS: atom_id res chain seq x y z
N MET A 1 21.96 37.45 45.24
CA MET A 1 22.79 37.64 44.04
C MET A 1 23.24 36.27 43.57
N ILE A 2 22.65 35.75 42.50
CA ILE A 2 23.02 34.48 41.89
C ILE A 2 23.20 34.76 40.40
N THR A 3 24.36 34.32 39.91
CA THR A 3 25.07 34.79 38.74
C THR A 3 24.59 34.14 37.43
N THR A 4 24.71 34.92 36.38
CA THR A 4 24.00 34.91 35.08
C THR A 4 24.40 33.79 34.10
N VAL A 5 24.53 32.54 34.54
CA VAL A 5 25.02 31.46 33.65
C VAL A 5 24.12 30.20 33.62
N GLN A 6 22.97 30.20 34.29
CA GLN A 6 22.00 29.09 34.20
C GLN A 6 20.67 29.42 33.48
N LYS A 7 20.55 30.59 32.82
CA LYS A 7 19.33 30.96 32.07
C LYS A 7 19.36 30.64 30.56
N GLU A 8 20.51 30.28 30.01
CA GLU A 8 20.68 30.15 28.54
C GLU A 8 20.37 28.74 27.99
N PHE A 9 20.20 27.71 28.84
CA PHE A 9 20.05 26.33 28.33
C PHE A 9 18.59 25.83 28.24
N TYR A 10 17.65 26.47 28.93
CA TYR A 10 16.23 26.07 28.93
C TYR A 10 15.34 26.86 27.93
N PHE A 11 15.87 27.93 27.32
CA PHE A 11 15.10 28.80 26.42
C PHE A 11 15.09 28.37 24.95
N TRP A 12 15.88 27.35 24.56
CA TRP A 12 15.94 26.88 23.16
C TRP A 12 14.95 25.73 22.85
N ILE A 13 14.38 25.08 23.87
CA ILE A 13 13.43 23.96 23.70
C ILE A 13 11.95 24.40 23.58
N LEU A 14 11.63 25.68 23.87
CA LEU A 14 10.25 26.19 23.84
C LEU A 14 9.98 27.29 22.79
N GLY A 15 10.88 27.48 21.82
CA GLY A 15 10.81 28.57 20.84
C GLY A 15 10.36 28.21 19.42
N LYS A 16 10.09 26.94 19.11
CA LYS A 16 9.65 26.50 17.76
C LYS A 16 8.47 25.53 17.78
N LEU A 17 7.54 25.77 18.70
CA LEU A 17 6.21 25.13 18.76
C LEU A 17 5.11 26.19 18.69
N SER A 18 5.22 27.11 17.73
CA SER A 18 4.21 28.16 17.51
C SER A 18 4.08 28.55 16.03
N SER A 19 4.04 27.56 15.13
CA SER A 19 3.46 27.76 13.80
C SER A 19 3.08 26.40 13.22
N LEU A 20 1.86 26.30 12.69
CA LEU A 20 1.25 25.14 12.04
C LEU A 20 0.58 24.08 12.95
N ALA A 21 -0.08 24.52 14.02
CA ALA A 21 -1.34 23.88 14.43
C ALA A 21 -2.46 24.41 13.52
N MET A 22 -2.67 23.76 12.36
CA MET A 22 -3.76 24.10 11.45
C MET A 22 -4.57 22.87 11.06
N TYR A 23 -5.34 22.38 12.03
CA TYR A 23 -6.59 21.64 11.88
C TYR A 23 -7.43 21.94 13.14
N PRO A 24 -8.78 22.02 13.13
CA PRO A 24 -9.75 22.16 12.03
C PRO A 24 -10.63 23.42 12.19
N LYS A 25 -10.96 24.15 11.10
CA LYS A 25 -12.08 25.11 11.18
C LYS A 25 -13.39 24.32 11.19
N LYS A 26 -13.98 24.21 12.39
CA LYS A 26 -15.32 23.65 12.62
C LYS A 26 -16.35 24.39 11.75
N ILE A 27 -17.22 23.59 11.14
CA ILE A 27 -18.41 23.99 10.38
C ILE A 27 -19.39 24.69 11.32
N LYS A 28 -19.24 25.99 11.60
CA LYS A 28 -20.29 26.88 12.11
C LYS A 28 -19.97 28.28 11.60
N ASP A 29 -20.97 28.98 11.06
CA ASP A 29 -20.93 30.34 10.48
C ASP A 29 -20.58 30.42 8.99
N CYS A 30 -21.50 29.94 8.15
CA CYS A 30 -21.57 30.34 6.73
C CYS A 30 -23.03 30.56 6.34
N GLN A 31 -23.62 31.66 6.80
CA GLN A 31 -24.90 32.15 6.34
C GLN A 31 -24.75 33.57 5.78
N ARG A 32 -24.29 33.65 4.52
CA ARG A 32 -24.64 34.64 3.47
C ARG A 32 -23.61 34.54 2.34
N GLY A 33 -23.76 33.51 1.51
CA GLY A 33 -22.89 33.30 0.35
C GLY A 33 -23.43 33.98 -0.90
N ASN A 34 -22.72 35.00 -1.40
CA ASN A 34 -22.85 35.42 -2.80
C ASN A 34 -22.35 34.31 -3.75
N GLU A 35 -22.63 34.43 -5.05
CA GLU A 35 -22.26 33.44 -6.08
C GLU A 35 -20.76 33.07 -6.04
N TYR A 36 -19.91 34.03 -5.69
CA TYR A 36 -18.47 33.84 -5.48
C TYR A 36 -18.14 32.95 -4.27
N GLN A 37 -18.81 33.13 -3.14
CA GLN A 37 -18.65 32.25 -1.96
C GLN A 37 -19.16 30.83 -2.22
N ASN A 38 -20.21 30.67 -3.04
CA ASN A 38 -20.70 29.35 -3.47
C ASN A 38 -19.71 28.63 -4.40
N LEU A 39 -19.04 29.35 -5.30
CA LEU A 39 -17.96 28.83 -6.16
C LEU A 39 -16.74 28.39 -5.34
N VAL A 40 -16.32 29.17 -4.34
CA VAL A 40 -15.21 28.81 -3.43
C VAL A 40 -15.57 27.57 -2.58
N LYS A 41 -16.79 27.50 -2.04
CA LYS A 41 -17.28 26.34 -1.28
C LYS A 41 -17.34 25.07 -2.13
N ARG A 42 -17.83 25.16 -3.38
CA ARG A 42 -17.83 24.04 -4.34
C ARG A 42 -16.41 23.57 -4.67
N LYS A 43 -15.47 24.50 -4.90
CA LYS A 43 -14.06 24.16 -5.18
C LYS A 43 -13.36 23.51 -3.97
N CYS A 44 -13.64 23.93 -2.74
CA CYS A 44 -13.12 23.27 -1.53
C CYS A 44 -13.67 21.86 -1.35
N LEU A 45 -15.00 21.67 -1.47
CA LEU A 45 -15.62 20.35 -1.38
C LEU A 45 -15.10 19.38 -2.45
N GLN A 46 -14.91 19.87 -3.68
CA GLN A 46 -14.31 19.06 -4.76
C GLN A 46 -12.86 18.65 -4.44
N LYS A 47 -12.06 19.54 -3.83
CA LYS A 47 -10.69 19.22 -3.39
C LYS A 47 -10.68 18.18 -2.26
N GLU A 48 -11.61 18.27 -1.31
CA GLU A 48 -11.73 17.29 -0.22
C GLU A 48 -12.16 15.91 -0.73
N VAL A 49 -13.14 15.84 -1.64
CA VAL A 49 -13.57 14.58 -2.27
C VAL A 49 -12.43 13.97 -3.09
N LYS A 50 -11.66 14.79 -3.83
CA LYS A 50 -10.48 14.33 -4.58
C LYS A 50 -9.43 13.75 -3.63
N LYS A 51 -9.11 14.45 -2.54
CA LYS A 51 -8.16 13.98 -1.52
C LYS A 51 -8.63 12.69 -0.84
N GLN A 52 -9.91 12.59 -0.48
CA GLN A 52 -10.48 11.35 0.10
C GLN A 52 -10.42 10.18 -0.89
N LYS A 53 -10.67 10.43 -2.17
CA LYS A 53 -10.56 9.43 -3.23
C LYS A 53 -9.11 8.97 -3.41
N GLU A 54 -8.14 9.89 -3.41
CA GLU A 54 -6.70 9.59 -3.49
C GLU A 54 -6.24 8.74 -2.29
N VAL A 55 -6.62 9.10 -1.06
CA VAL A 55 -6.31 8.31 0.15
C VAL A 55 -6.88 6.89 0.04
N ARG A 56 -8.15 6.74 -0.37
CA ARG A 56 -8.78 5.42 -0.54
C ARG A 56 -8.12 4.59 -1.64
N ILE A 57 -7.63 5.23 -2.71
CA ILE A 57 -6.88 4.57 -3.78
C ILE A 57 -5.52 4.09 -3.26
N MET A 58 -4.82 4.91 -2.47
CA MET A 58 -3.54 4.53 -1.87
C MET A 58 -3.70 3.34 -0.92
N GLU A 59 -4.70 3.34 -0.04
CA GLU A 59 -4.99 2.20 0.85
C GLU A 59 -5.32 0.92 0.08
N LYS A 60 -6.09 1.03 -1.02
CA LYS A 60 -6.40 -0.13 -1.87
C LYS A 60 -5.16 -0.68 -2.59
N ASN A 61 -4.24 0.20 -2.98
CA ASN A 61 -3.00 -0.19 -3.65
C ASN A 61 -1.99 -0.86 -2.70
N GLN A 62 -2.07 -0.63 -1.38
CA GLN A 62 -1.21 -1.32 -0.40
C GLN A 62 -1.35 -2.85 -0.47
N MET A 63 -2.53 -3.35 -0.87
CA MET A 63 -2.80 -4.79 -1.00
C MET A 63 -2.52 -5.35 -2.39
N ILE A 64 -2.14 -4.51 -3.36
CA ILE A 64 -1.80 -4.93 -4.71
C ILE A 64 -0.28 -5.13 -4.81
N ALA A 65 0.11 -6.36 -5.12
CA ALA A 65 1.49 -6.72 -5.39
C ALA A 65 2.03 -5.98 -6.62
N VAL A 66 3.35 -5.94 -6.73
CA VAL A 66 4.06 -5.29 -7.85
C VAL A 66 3.64 -5.88 -9.21
N CYS A 67 3.37 -7.18 -9.25
CA CYS A 67 2.86 -7.91 -10.42
C CYS A 67 1.34 -7.77 -10.65
N GLY A 68 0.63 -7.01 -9.81
CA GLY A 68 -0.81 -6.82 -9.90
C GLY A 68 -1.66 -7.84 -9.15
N LEU A 69 -1.08 -8.85 -8.50
CA LEU A 69 -1.85 -9.78 -7.67
C LEU A 69 -2.48 -9.08 -6.46
N ASN A 70 -3.68 -9.51 -6.05
CA ASN A 70 -4.32 -9.00 -4.85
C ASN A 70 -3.99 -9.87 -3.64
N CYS A 71 -3.17 -9.36 -2.72
CA CYS A 71 -2.83 -10.06 -1.48
C CYS A 71 -4.05 -10.25 -0.57
N SER A 72 -5.06 -9.39 -0.62
CA SER A 72 -6.26 -9.54 0.23
C SER A 72 -7.09 -10.79 -0.09
N GLU A 73 -6.94 -11.32 -1.30
CA GLU A 73 -7.61 -12.54 -1.80
C GLU A 73 -6.66 -13.74 -1.81
N CYS A 74 -5.43 -13.58 -1.31
CA CYS A 74 -4.45 -14.66 -1.26
C CYS A 74 -4.65 -15.51 -0.01
N ASP A 75 -4.94 -16.80 -0.18
CA ASP A 75 -5.14 -17.73 0.93
C ASP A 75 -3.89 -17.84 1.82
N ILE A 76 -2.68 -17.80 1.25
CA ILE A 76 -1.44 -17.85 2.03
C ILE A 76 -1.25 -16.61 2.89
N PHE A 77 -1.61 -15.42 2.38
CA PHE A 77 -1.57 -14.19 3.17
C PHE A 77 -2.62 -14.24 4.29
N ARG A 78 -3.83 -14.71 3.98
CA ARG A 78 -4.93 -14.83 4.94
C ARG A 78 -4.67 -15.91 6.01
N ALA A 79 -3.91 -16.93 5.69
CA ALA A 79 -3.52 -18.00 6.61
C ALA A 79 -2.72 -17.47 7.81
N SER A 80 -1.98 -16.37 7.64
CA SER A 80 -1.24 -15.70 8.71
C SER A 80 -2.12 -15.36 9.92
N ASP A 81 -3.38 -14.99 9.69
CA ASP A 81 -4.35 -14.60 10.72
C ASP A 81 -5.51 -15.61 10.86
N ASN A 82 -5.47 -16.72 10.12
CA ASN A 82 -6.55 -17.69 10.08
C ASN A 82 -6.00 -19.13 10.10
N PRO A 83 -6.03 -19.81 11.27
CA PRO A 83 -5.47 -21.16 11.40
C PRO A 83 -6.24 -22.22 10.61
N GLU A 84 -7.52 -22.01 10.31
CA GLU A 84 -8.30 -22.96 9.50
C GLU A 84 -7.83 -22.97 8.04
N ILE A 85 -7.54 -21.80 7.49
CA ILE A 85 -6.97 -21.66 6.14
C ILE A 85 -5.56 -22.25 6.12
N ALA A 86 -4.74 -21.96 7.14
CA ALA A 86 -3.41 -22.51 7.28
C ALA A 86 -3.43 -24.06 7.31
N GLN A 87 -4.32 -24.65 8.11
CA GLN A 87 -4.48 -26.11 8.17
C GLN A 87 -4.90 -26.70 6.82
N ARG A 88 -5.80 -26.03 6.08
CA ARG A 88 -6.21 -26.48 4.74
C ARG A 88 -5.02 -26.50 3.77
N ILE A 89 -4.15 -25.50 3.84
CA ILE A 89 -2.93 -25.43 3.03
C ILE A 89 -1.96 -26.55 3.41
N VAL A 90 -1.73 -26.79 4.71
CA VAL A 90 -0.89 -27.89 5.19
C VAL A 90 -1.40 -29.24 4.66
N ASN A 91 -2.71 -29.49 4.75
CA ASN A 91 -3.30 -30.73 4.24
C ASN A 91 -3.08 -30.88 2.73
N TRP A 92 -3.29 -29.80 1.96
CA TRP A 92 -3.01 -29.79 0.52
C TRP A 92 -1.54 -30.11 0.21
N PHE A 93 -0.57 -29.57 0.96
CA PHE A 93 0.85 -29.90 0.79
C PHE A 93 1.16 -31.37 1.08
N ARG A 94 0.55 -31.93 2.12
CA ARG A 94 0.71 -33.34 2.48
C ARG A 94 0.12 -34.26 1.41
N GLU A 95 -1.07 -33.93 0.90
CA GLU A 95 -1.81 -34.76 -0.06
C GLU A 95 -1.24 -34.68 -1.48
N GLU A 96 -1.02 -33.46 -2.00
CA GLU A 96 -0.65 -33.24 -3.40
C GLU A 96 0.86 -33.21 -3.65
N ARG A 97 1.65 -32.83 -2.63
CA ARG A 97 3.11 -32.68 -2.77
C ARG A 97 3.89 -33.70 -1.93
N HIS A 98 3.22 -34.43 -1.03
CA HIS A 98 3.86 -35.34 -0.07
C HIS A 98 4.95 -34.65 0.77
N ILE A 99 4.74 -33.37 1.08
CA ILE A 99 5.63 -32.56 1.92
C ILE A 99 4.91 -32.30 3.25
N ASP A 100 5.60 -32.56 4.36
CA ASP A 100 5.10 -32.21 5.68
C ASP A 100 5.55 -30.78 6.02
N VAL A 101 4.58 -29.87 6.11
CA VAL A 101 4.79 -28.45 6.43
C VAL A 101 4.05 -28.14 7.72
N LYS A 102 4.66 -27.37 8.62
CA LYS A 102 3.98 -27.00 9.86
C LYS A 102 3.04 -25.82 9.62
N ILE A 103 2.01 -25.71 10.46
CA ILE A 103 1.04 -24.61 10.36
C ILE A 103 1.75 -23.27 10.55
N GLU A 104 2.74 -23.21 11.45
CA GLU A 104 3.50 -22.00 11.74
C GLU A 104 4.36 -21.54 10.54
N ASP A 105 4.69 -22.45 9.63
CA ASP A 105 5.45 -22.15 8.41
C ASP A 105 4.54 -21.57 7.32
N ILE A 106 3.21 -21.70 7.44
CA ILE A 106 2.24 -21.08 6.52
C ILE A 106 1.98 -19.62 6.95
N HIS A 107 3.00 -18.79 6.78
CA HIS A 107 2.93 -17.38 7.14
C HIS A 107 3.50 -16.49 6.02
N CYS A 108 2.79 -15.39 5.72
CA CYS A 108 3.22 -14.41 4.72
C CYS A 108 2.80 -12.99 5.12
N LEU A 109 3.74 -12.03 5.06
CA LEU A 109 3.47 -10.61 5.30
C LEU A 109 3.07 -9.81 4.05
N GLY A 110 2.78 -10.51 2.95
CA GLY A 110 2.32 -9.90 1.70
C GLY A 110 3.47 -9.43 0.80
N CYS A 111 3.17 -9.22 -0.48
CA CYS A 111 4.21 -8.97 -1.50
C CYS A 111 4.96 -7.65 -1.33
N ARG A 112 4.36 -6.67 -0.64
CA ARG A 112 4.98 -5.39 -0.28
C ARG A 112 5.47 -5.33 1.18
N GLY A 113 5.31 -6.43 1.92
CA GLY A 113 5.77 -6.55 3.30
C GLY A 113 7.25 -6.98 3.38
N ASP A 114 7.64 -7.45 4.55
CA ASP A 114 8.99 -7.98 4.79
C ASP A 114 9.27 -9.21 3.92
N ARG A 115 10.32 -9.11 3.09
CA ARG A 115 10.75 -10.18 2.17
C ARG A 115 11.21 -11.44 2.88
N THR A 116 11.70 -11.34 4.12
CA THR A 116 12.16 -12.51 4.90
C THR A 116 11.01 -13.41 5.35
N LYS A 117 9.79 -12.86 5.42
CA LYS A 117 8.54 -13.55 5.76
C LYS A 117 7.59 -13.60 4.57
N HIS A 118 8.12 -13.53 3.35
CA HIS A 118 7.32 -13.67 2.15
C HIS A 118 7.32 -15.12 1.68
N TRP A 119 6.15 -15.62 1.29
CA TRP A 119 5.97 -17.02 0.87
C TRP A 119 6.92 -17.48 -0.25
N SER A 120 7.21 -16.61 -1.22
CA SER A 120 8.21 -16.84 -2.27
C SER A 120 9.31 -15.77 -2.20
N PRO A 121 10.30 -15.95 -1.32
CA PRO A 121 11.35 -14.95 -1.11
C PRO A 121 12.22 -14.76 -2.36
N ASP A 122 12.22 -15.75 -3.25
CA ASP A 122 12.95 -15.81 -4.52
C ASP A 122 12.12 -15.35 -5.74
N CYS A 123 10.94 -14.76 -5.53
CA CYS A 123 10.06 -14.29 -6.61
C CYS A 123 10.81 -13.39 -7.61
N TRP A 124 10.95 -13.87 -8.84
CA TRP A 124 11.72 -13.19 -9.88
C TRP A 124 11.16 -11.81 -10.26
N ILE A 125 9.83 -11.59 -10.11
CA ILE A 125 9.18 -10.32 -10.44
C ILE A 125 9.60 -9.24 -9.44
N LEU A 126 9.62 -9.58 -8.16
CA LEU A 126 10.03 -8.66 -7.10
C LEU A 126 11.53 -8.35 -7.23
N ARG A 127 12.35 -9.35 -7.53
CA ARG A 127 13.77 -9.11 -7.83
C ARG A 127 13.98 -8.14 -8.99
N CYS A 128 13.30 -8.38 -10.11
CA CYS A 128 13.46 -7.56 -11.31
C CYS A 128 12.89 -6.14 -11.15
N CYS A 129 11.65 -6.00 -10.68
CA CYS A 129 11.00 -4.70 -10.65
C CYS A 129 11.30 -3.90 -9.39
N VAL A 130 11.44 -4.55 -8.23
CA VAL A 130 11.70 -3.85 -6.96
C VAL A 130 13.19 -3.74 -6.71
N ASP A 131 13.89 -4.88 -6.64
CA ASP A 131 15.29 -4.88 -6.16
C ASP A 131 16.24 -4.25 -7.20
N GLU A 132 16.06 -4.59 -8.49
CA GLU A 132 16.93 -4.10 -9.57
C GLU A 132 16.49 -2.73 -10.12
N LYS A 133 15.18 -2.52 -10.30
CA LYS A 133 14.64 -1.31 -10.96
C LYS A 133 14.01 -0.28 -10.02
N GLY A 134 13.79 -0.60 -8.74
CA GLY A 134 13.20 0.33 -7.76
C GLY A 134 11.78 0.79 -8.07
N LEU A 135 10.99 -0.04 -8.76
CA LEU A 135 9.61 0.27 -9.19
C LEU A 135 8.59 -0.17 -8.14
N GLU A 136 7.53 0.62 -8.01
CA GLU A 136 6.41 0.31 -7.13
C GLU A 136 5.42 -0.67 -7.77
N PHE A 137 5.35 -0.68 -9.11
CA PHE A 137 4.51 -1.58 -9.90
C PHE A 137 5.18 -1.93 -11.23
N CYS A 138 4.93 -3.14 -11.74
CA CYS A 138 5.47 -3.55 -13.04
C CYS A 138 5.01 -2.65 -14.20
N TYR A 139 3.84 -2.00 -14.12
CA TYR A 139 3.37 -1.11 -15.19
C TYR A 139 4.24 0.13 -15.39
N GLN A 140 5.05 0.49 -14.40
CA GLN A 140 5.98 1.62 -14.46
C GLN A 140 7.27 1.28 -15.22
N CYS A 141 7.47 0.00 -15.55
CA CYS A 141 8.61 -0.43 -16.34
C CYS A 141 8.44 0.00 -17.80
N GLU A 142 9.50 0.52 -18.41
CA GLU A 142 9.49 0.94 -19.83
C GLU A 142 9.13 -0.21 -20.78
N ASP A 143 9.58 -1.43 -20.45
CA ASP A 143 9.29 -2.64 -21.21
C ASP A 143 7.88 -3.22 -20.96
N PHE A 144 7.00 -2.53 -20.22
CA PHE A 144 5.72 -3.10 -19.81
C PHE A 144 4.67 -3.12 -20.95
N PRO A 145 3.95 -4.24 -21.15
CA PRO A 145 4.14 -5.55 -20.51
C PRO A 145 5.30 -6.31 -21.15
N CYS A 146 6.27 -6.75 -20.34
CA CYS A 146 7.41 -7.49 -20.89
C CYS A 146 6.99 -8.92 -21.26
N GLU A 147 7.74 -9.55 -22.16
CA GLU A 147 7.45 -10.90 -22.66
C GLU A 147 7.33 -11.91 -21.52
N LYS A 148 8.30 -11.91 -20.59
CA LYS A 148 8.32 -12.83 -19.44
C LYS A 148 7.09 -12.68 -18.53
N LEU A 149 6.63 -11.45 -18.30
CA LEU A 149 5.42 -11.20 -17.50
C LEU A 149 4.16 -11.61 -18.28
N SER A 150 4.17 -11.43 -19.60
CA SER A 150 3.06 -11.81 -20.48
C SER A 150 2.91 -13.33 -20.58
N GLU A 151 4.00 -14.09 -20.62
CA GLU A 151 3.96 -15.55 -20.55
C GLU A 151 3.49 -16.05 -19.18
N TRP A 152 4.01 -15.48 -18.10
CA TRP A 152 3.53 -15.78 -16.74
C TRP A 152 2.02 -15.57 -16.59
N ALA A 153 1.48 -14.51 -17.20
CA ALA A 153 0.05 -14.22 -17.16
C ALA A 153 -0.83 -15.29 -17.83
N LYS A 154 -0.28 -16.10 -18.76
CA LYS A 154 -1.03 -17.17 -19.45
C LYS A 154 -1.17 -18.44 -18.62
N GLU A 155 -0.35 -18.62 -17.58
CA GLU A 155 -0.35 -19.86 -16.78
C GLU A 155 -1.65 -20.05 -15.97
N SER A 156 -2.34 -18.96 -15.62
CA SER A 156 -3.61 -19.03 -14.92
C SER A 156 -4.48 -17.79 -15.12
N LYS A 157 -5.80 -17.96 -15.03
CA LYS A 157 -6.76 -16.85 -15.06
C LYS A 157 -6.44 -15.78 -14.01
N LYS A 158 -5.96 -16.18 -12.83
CA LYS A 158 -5.59 -15.26 -11.75
C LYS A 158 -4.42 -14.35 -12.14
N TYR A 159 -3.45 -14.87 -12.90
CA TYR A 159 -2.30 -14.10 -13.37
C TYR A 159 -2.67 -13.20 -14.56
N GLU A 160 -3.56 -13.66 -15.44
CA GLU A 160 -4.15 -12.83 -16.49
C GLU A 160 -4.87 -11.61 -15.90
N GLU A 161 -5.71 -11.83 -14.89
CA GLU A 161 -6.41 -10.76 -14.18
C GLU A 161 -5.44 -9.79 -13.48
N ALA A 162 -4.32 -10.28 -12.95
CA ALA A 162 -3.26 -9.45 -12.37
C ALA A 162 -2.60 -8.54 -13.41
N LEU A 163 -2.24 -9.08 -14.57
CA LEU A 163 -1.68 -8.30 -15.68
C LEU A 163 -2.68 -7.24 -16.19
N ASN A 164 -3.94 -7.63 -16.36
CA ASN A 164 -4.99 -6.70 -16.79
C ASN A 164 -5.22 -5.58 -15.76
N ARG A 165 -5.16 -5.90 -14.46
CA ARG A 165 -5.21 -4.88 -13.39
C ARG A 165 -4.07 -3.87 -13.52
N LEU A 166 -2.85 -4.31 -13.81
CA LEU A 166 -1.71 -3.41 -14.03
C LEU A 166 -1.91 -2.51 -15.26
N LYS A 167 -2.42 -3.06 -16.38
CA LYS A 167 -2.75 -2.26 -17.57
C LYS A 167 -3.76 -1.14 -17.26
N GLU A 168 -4.78 -1.45 -16.45
CA GLU A 168 -5.77 -0.46 -16.02
C GLU A 168 -5.22 0.54 -14.99
N MET A 169 -4.19 0.17 -14.22
CA MET A 169 -3.50 1.09 -13.31
C MET A 169 -2.66 2.11 -14.09
N GLY A 170 -1.87 1.66 -15.08
CA GLY A 170 -1.02 2.53 -15.90
C GLY A 170 -1.78 3.53 -16.76
N LYS A 171 -3.04 3.26 -17.13
CA LYS A 171 -3.90 4.21 -17.87
C LYS A 171 -4.35 5.43 -17.06
N ARG A 172 -4.18 5.41 -15.72
CA ARG A 172 -4.70 6.43 -14.81
C ARG A 172 -3.65 7.45 -14.36
N GLU A 173 -2.40 7.24 -14.73
CA GLU A 173 -1.28 8.17 -14.52
C GLU A 173 -1.13 9.10 -15.73
#